data_AF-A0A1G0YQ23-F1
#
_entry.id   AF-A0A1G0YQ23-F1
#
_cell.length_a   1.000
_cell.length_b   1.000
_cell.length_c   1.000
_cell.angle_alpha   90.00
_cell.angle_beta   90.00
_cell.angle_gamma   90.00
#
_symmetry.space_group_name_H-M   'P 1'
#
loop_
_entity.id
_entity.type
_entity.pdbx_description
1 polymer ?
#
loop_
_entity_poly.entity_id
_entity_poly.type
_entity_poly.pdbx_seq_one_letter_code
_entity_poly.pdbx_strand_id
1 'polypeptide(L)'
;MKTIFSSEKQRVPVKSWCEEPEFSALEQAINASRHPAVFSHIALMPDTHQGFGLPIGGVTALEEAVSPNMVGVDIACGMMAVKLDISVNELQREQLQSIMSRIQKLIPMGFSHQKDSSLYKYEAKNINNKHRDKIKDAEDLKLISPEIVSGQLATLGGGNHFIEIQSDENGIVWAMIHSGSRNIGKQVCEKYNQKARDLNAKYSVKLPSKDLAFLPEGTKEFETYLALMNFCVDFSYMNRECMMKRILEAFNDITKKNLNVVSKINIHHNYASLEEHFGRKVWVHRKGAINADKGIMGIIPGSMGTCSYIVEGRGCEDSFKSSSHGAG
;
A
#
# COMPACT_ATOMS: atom_id res chain seq x y z
N MET A 1 -3.94 14.35 -19.46
CA MET A 1 -3.06 13.18 -19.64
C MET A 1 -2.20 13.42 -20.88
N LYS A 2 -0.88 13.30 -20.75
CA LYS A 2 0.12 13.42 -21.82
C LYS A 2 0.65 12.03 -22.16
N THR A 3 0.75 11.71 -23.44
CA THR A 3 1.41 10.49 -23.89
C THR A 3 2.86 10.79 -24.28
N ILE A 4 3.80 10.05 -23.72
CA ILE A 4 5.24 10.14 -23.96
C ILE A 4 5.67 8.83 -24.63
N PHE A 5 6.04 8.91 -25.90
CA PHE A 5 6.46 7.76 -26.67
C PHE A 5 7.50 8.12 -27.73
N SER A 6 8.60 7.36 -27.73
CA SER A 6 9.56 7.30 -28.83
C SER A 6 9.94 5.84 -29.02
N SER A 7 9.72 5.29 -30.22
CA SER A 7 10.01 3.89 -30.54
C SER A 7 11.49 3.53 -30.40
N GLU A 8 12.39 4.51 -30.45
CA GLU A 8 13.83 4.32 -30.20
C GLU A 8 14.14 4.08 -28.72
N LYS A 9 13.32 4.64 -27.82
CA LYS A 9 13.55 4.63 -26.37
C LYS A 9 12.64 3.69 -25.60
N GLN A 10 11.47 3.32 -26.15
CA GLN A 10 10.39 2.67 -25.41
C GLN A 10 9.76 1.53 -26.24
N ARG A 11 9.36 0.45 -25.57
CA ARG A 11 8.58 -0.63 -26.19
C ARG A 11 7.07 -0.33 -26.14
N VAL A 12 6.62 0.26 -25.04
CA VAL A 12 5.24 0.74 -24.84
C VAL A 12 5.22 2.22 -24.44
N PRO A 13 4.12 2.97 -24.67
CA PRO A 13 4.05 4.37 -24.26
C PRO A 13 4.01 4.55 -22.74
N VAL A 14 4.34 5.76 -22.28
CA VAL A 14 4.09 6.24 -20.92
C VAL A 14 2.94 7.25 -20.99
N LYS A 15 1.88 7.06 -20.22
CA LYS A 15 0.74 7.98 -20.09
C LYS A 15 0.83 8.70 -18.73
N SER A 16 0.99 10.01 -18.75
CA SER A 16 1.20 10.81 -17.53
C SER A 16 0.03 11.73 -17.24
N TRP A 17 -0.46 11.69 -15.99
CA TRP A 17 -1.33 12.72 -15.40
C TRP A 17 -0.54 13.77 -14.63
N CYS A 18 0.76 13.57 -14.41
CA CYS A 18 1.67 14.61 -13.97
C CYS A 18 2.09 15.44 -15.20
N GLU A 19 1.89 16.76 -15.17
CA GLU A 19 2.24 17.67 -16.27
C GLU A 19 3.76 17.72 -16.48
N GLU A 20 4.49 17.85 -15.36
CA GLU A 20 5.95 17.96 -15.31
C GLU A 20 6.53 16.94 -14.32
N PRO A 21 6.59 15.64 -14.69
CA PRO A 21 7.18 14.63 -13.82
C PRO A 21 8.66 14.93 -13.61
N GLU A 22 9.14 14.66 -12.39
CA GLU A 22 10.55 14.72 -12.05
C GLU A 22 11.37 13.91 -13.08
N PHE A 23 12.53 14.44 -13.49
CA PHE A 23 13.38 13.80 -14.50
C PHE A 23 13.72 12.34 -14.16
N SER A 24 14.07 12.07 -12.90
CA SER A 24 14.43 10.73 -12.42
C SER A 24 13.21 9.78 -12.44
N ALA A 25 12.02 10.25 -12.06
CA ALA A 25 10.78 9.48 -12.10
C ALA A 25 10.39 9.14 -13.55
N LEU A 26 10.53 10.11 -14.46
CA LEU A 26 10.30 9.90 -15.89
C LEU A 26 11.30 8.89 -16.49
N GLU A 27 12.57 8.96 -16.11
CA GLU A 27 13.59 7.99 -16.53
C GLU A 27 13.24 6.57 -16.04
N GLN A 28 12.78 6.42 -14.81
CA GLN A 28 12.29 5.15 -14.28
C GLN A 28 11.09 4.62 -15.07
N ALA A 29 10.13 5.48 -15.41
CA ALA A 29 8.98 5.12 -16.25
C ALA A 29 9.39 4.68 -17.66
N ILE A 30 10.34 5.40 -18.29
CA ILE A 30 10.90 5.04 -19.60
C ILE A 30 11.59 3.68 -19.53
N ASN A 31 12.41 3.44 -18.49
CA ASN A 31 13.04 2.14 -18.27
C ASN A 31 12.01 1.02 -18.07
N ALA A 32 10.99 1.24 -17.24
CA ALA A 32 9.90 0.29 -17.06
C ALA A 32 9.15 0.01 -18.36
N SER A 33 8.94 1.01 -19.22
CA SER A 33 8.26 0.86 -20.51
C SER A 33 9.00 -0.02 -21.53
N ARG A 34 10.28 -0.33 -21.28
CA ARG A 34 11.10 -1.25 -22.08
C ARG A 34 11.09 -2.67 -21.54
N HIS A 35 10.56 -2.88 -20.32
CA HIS A 35 10.50 -4.19 -19.69
C HIS A 35 9.72 -5.19 -20.56
N PRO A 36 10.19 -6.42 -20.79
CA PRO A 36 9.60 -7.34 -21.76
C PRO A 36 8.17 -7.75 -21.40
N ALA A 37 7.86 -7.93 -20.12
CA ALA A 37 6.54 -8.38 -19.67
C ALA A 37 5.49 -7.25 -19.58
N VAL A 38 5.86 -5.97 -19.77
CA VAL A 38 4.87 -4.88 -19.61
C VAL A 38 3.77 -4.95 -20.68
N PHE A 39 2.52 -4.83 -20.26
CA PHE A 39 1.37 -4.81 -21.12
C PHE A 39 0.88 -3.38 -21.34
N SER A 40 0.52 -3.05 -22.59
CA SER A 40 -0.13 -1.80 -23.00
C SER A 40 0.68 -0.51 -22.80
N HIS A 41 0.99 -0.10 -21.56
CA HIS A 41 1.66 1.16 -21.23
C HIS A 41 2.07 1.24 -19.74
N ILE A 42 2.86 2.26 -19.39
CA ILE A 42 3.05 2.71 -18.00
C ILE A 42 2.13 3.91 -17.75
N ALA A 43 1.42 3.94 -16.63
CA ALA A 43 0.63 5.10 -16.21
C ALA A 43 1.30 5.81 -15.03
N LEU A 44 1.45 7.14 -15.12
CA LEU A 44 1.97 7.97 -14.03
C LEU A 44 0.86 8.84 -13.47
N MET A 45 0.63 8.71 -12.17
CA MET A 45 -0.29 9.53 -11.41
C MET A 45 0.29 10.94 -11.18
N PRO A 46 -0.54 11.95 -10.84
CA PRO A 46 -0.07 13.32 -10.62
C PRO A 46 1.03 13.46 -9.57
N ASP A 47 1.03 12.61 -8.55
CA ASP A 47 1.94 12.55 -7.40
C ASP A 47 3.23 11.77 -7.66
N THR A 48 3.59 11.55 -8.93
CA THR A 48 4.74 10.72 -9.29
C THR A 48 6.08 11.35 -8.93
N HIS A 49 6.96 10.56 -8.32
CA HIS A 49 8.31 10.97 -7.93
C HIS A 49 9.25 9.77 -7.88
N GLN A 50 10.55 10.03 -7.73
CA GLN A 50 11.59 9.00 -7.76
C GLN A 50 11.31 7.86 -6.75
N GLY A 51 11.40 6.62 -7.25
CA GLY A 51 11.31 5.40 -6.45
C GLY A 51 12.42 4.41 -6.78
N PHE A 52 12.05 3.13 -6.97
CA PHE A 52 12.96 2.03 -7.34
C PHE A 52 12.28 1.13 -8.37
N GLY A 53 12.90 0.91 -9.53
CA GLY A 53 12.25 0.17 -10.62
C GLY A 53 11.11 0.99 -11.23
N LEU A 54 9.90 0.84 -10.72
CA LEU A 54 8.77 1.72 -11.02
C LEU A 54 8.83 2.98 -10.11
N PRO A 55 8.57 4.19 -10.64
CA PRO A 55 8.45 5.38 -9.79
C PRO A 55 7.27 5.23 -8.83
N ILE A 56 7.32 5.97 -7.72
CA ILE A 56 6.13 6.14 -6.86
C ILE A 56 5.12 6.96 -7.65
N GLY A 57 3.82 6.70 -7.48
CA GLY A 57 2.78 7.21 -8.38
C GLY A 57 2.70 6.44 -9.70
N GLY A 58 3.43 5.33 -9.84
CA GLY A 58 3.47 4.51 -11.04
C GLY A 58 2.48 3.35 -11.00
N VAL A 59 1.85 3.10 -12.14
CA VAL A 59 1.01 1.92 -12.39
C VAL A 59 1.46 1.25 -13.68
N THR A 60 1.58 -0.07 -13.66
CA THR A 60 1.90 -0.86 -14.85
C THR A 60 1.25 -2.23 -14.76
N ALA A 61 0.94 -2.83 -15.91
CA ALA A 61 0.45 -4.20 -15.99
C ALA A 61 1.55 -5.10 -16.55
N LEU A 62 1.76 -6.28 -15.97
CA LEU A 62 2.67 -7.30 -16.49
C LEU A 62 1.90 -8.55 -16.96
N GLU A 63 2.32 -9.13 -18.08
CA GLU A 63 1.87 -10.45 -18.53
C GLU A 63 2.71 -11.53 -17.87
N GLU A 64 2.04 -12.53 -17.27
CA GLU A 64 2.68 -13.76 -16.74
C GLU A 64 3.90 -13.51 -15.83
N ALA A 65 3.89 -12.38 -15.09
CA ALA A 65 5.02 -11.97 -14.28
C ALA A 65 4.61 -11.00 -13.17
N VAL A 66 5.34 -11.04 -12.05
CA VAL A 66 5.23 -10.05 -10.97
C VAL A 66 6.62 -9.55 -10.58
N SER A 67 6.78 -8.23 -10.42
CA SER A 67 8.04 -7.61 -9.99
C SER A 67 7.92 -7.04 -8.57
N PRO A 68 8.63 -7.59 -7.58
CA PRO A 68 8.57 -7.12 -6.20
C PRO A 68 8.91 -5.63 -6.04
N ASN A 69 9.91 -5.13 -6.77
CA ASN A 69 10.30 -3.72 -6.72
C ASN A 69 9.29 -2.77 -7.39
N MET A 70 8.53 -3.26 -8.39
CA MET A 70 7.40 -2.53 -8.97
C MET A 70 6.19 -2.49 -8.05
N VAL A 71 6.08 -3.38 -7.04
CA VAL A 71 5.12 -3.27 -5.93
C VAL A 71 5.60 -2.25 -4.89
N GLY A 72 6.88 -2.33 -4.52
CA GLY A 72 7.51 -1.44 -3.54
C GLY A 72 7.84 -2.12 -2.20
N VAL A 73 8.79 -1.54 -1.48
CA VAL A 73 9.38 -2.12 -0.26
C VAL A 73 8.37 -2.21 0.88
N ASP A 74 7.51 -1.20 1.04
CA ASP A 74 6.41 -1.26 2.00
C ASP A 74 5.17 -1.86 1.33
N ILE A 75 5.22 -3.17 1.13
CA ILE A 75 4.13 -3.96 0.55
C ILE A 75 2.85 -3.68 1.35
N ALA A 76 1.74 -3.48 0.65
CA ALA A 76 0.43 -3.22 1.22
C ALA A 76 0.32 -1.98 2.12
N CYS A 77 1.28 -1.04 2.02
CA CYS A 77 1.09 0.32 2.53
C CYS A 77 -0.27 0.85 2.07
N GLY A 78 -0.95 1.53 2.98
CA GLY A 78 -2.38 1.74 2.89
C GLY A 78 -2.88 2.75 3.90
N MET A 79 -4.08 3.23 3.63
CA MET A 79 -4.79 4.11 4.54
C MET A 79 -6.12 3.52 4.97
N MET A 80 -6.53 3.92 6.16
CA MET A 80 -7.88 3.68 6.66
C MET A 80 -8.42 4.98 7.24
N ALA A 81 -9.59 5.39 6.77
CA ALA A 81 -10.30 6.56 7.27
C ALA A 81 -11.67 6.13 7.79
N VAL A 82 -12.03 6.59 8.98
CA VAL A 82 -13.28 6.28 9.65
C VAL A 82 -13.98 7.57 10.06
N LYS A 83 -15.24 7.72 9.62
CA LYS A 83 -16.12 8.79 10.05
C LYS A 83 -16.78 8.40 11.36
N LEU A 84 -16.68 9.27 12.36
CA LEU A 84 -17.27 9.07 13.68
C LEU A 84 -18.60 9.81 13.81
N ASP A 85 -19.47 9.37 14.70
CA ASP A 85 -20.75 10.02 15.01
C ASP A 85 -20.61 11.18 16.03
N ILE A 86 -19.58 12.00 15.87
CA ILE A 86 -19.33 13.17 16.73
C ILE A 86 -18.95 14.40 15.90
N SER A 87 -19.51 15.55 16.26
CA SER A 87 -19.09 16.83 15.68
C SER A 87 -17.83 17.36 16.37
N VAL A 88 -16.95 18.00 15.60
CA VAL A 88 -15.78 18.71 16.13
C VAL A 88 -16.18 19.80 17.13
N ASN A 89 -17.37 20.38 16.99
CA ASN A 89 -17.90 21.39 17.92
C ASN A 89 -18.26 20.82 19.30
N GLU A 90 -18.39 19.50 19.42
CA GLU A 90 -18.60 18.81 20.69
C GLU A 90 -17.29 18.46 21.41
N LEU A 91 -16.14 18.74 20.79
CA LEU A 91 -14.82 18.43 21.31
C LEU A 91 -14.06 19.70 21.68
N GLN A 92 -13.65 19.77 22.94
CA GLN A 92 -12.73 20.81 23.40
C GLN A 92 -11.31 20.52 22.92
N ARG A 93 -10.50 21.57 22.76
CA ARG A 93 -9.09 21.44 22.33
C ARG A 93 -8.28 20.55 23.28
N GLU A 94 -8.54 20.66 24.58
CA GLU A 94 -7.91 19.86 25.64
C GLU A 94 -8.30 18.39 25.53
N GLN A 95 -9.54 18.09 25.13
CA GLN A 95 -9.97 16.72 24.86
C GLN A 95 -9.26 16.14 23.63
N LEU A 96 -9.14 16.90 22.54
CA LEU A 96 -8.38 16.46 21.36
C LEU A 96 -6.91 16.15 21.69
N GLN A 97 -6.26 17.03 22.47
CA GLN A 97 -4.90 16.79 22.95
C GLN A 97 -4.80 15.53 23.82
N SER A 98 -5.78 15.31 24.69
CA SER A 98 -5.85 14.13 25.56
C SER A 98 -6.10 12.84 24.77
N ILE A 99 -6.95 12.89 23.75
CA ILE A 99 -7.20 11.78 22.81
C ILE A 99 -5.90 11.43 22.09
N MET A 100 -5.21 12.40 21.50
CA MET A 100 -3.93 12.15 20.84
C MET A 100 -2.89 11.58 21.80
N SER A 101 -2.80 12.12 23.02
CA SER A 101 -1.90 11.60 24.06
C SER A 101 -2.23 10.17 24.47
N ARG A 102 -3.51 9.80 24.48
CA ARG A 102 -3.97 8.44 24.77
C ARG A 102 -3.68 7.49 23.61
N ILE A 103 -3.91 7.92 22.36
CA ILE A 103 -3.55 7.17 21.14
C ILE A 103 -2.06 6.83 21.15
N GLN A 104 -1.19 7.81 21.41
CA GLN A 104 0.27 7.61 21.46
C GLN A 104 0.71 6.60 22.55
N LYS A 105 -0.07 6.46 23.63
CA LYS A 105 0.18 5.45 24.68
C LYS A 105 -0.33 4.06 24.30
N LEU A 106 -1.44 3.98 23.55
CA LEU A 106 -2.07 2.72 23.17
C LEU A 106 -1.47 2.09 21.91
N ILE A 107 -0.93 2.89 20.99
CA ILE A 107 -0.41 2.45 19.70
C ILE A 107 1.10 2.65 19.67
N PRO A 108 1.90 1.57 19.66
CA PRO A 108 3.34 1.67 19.48
C PRO A 108 3.71 2.30 18.13
N MET A 109 4.67 3.24 18.17
CA MET A 109 5.15 3.99 17.01
C MET A 109 6.65 3.75 16.76
N GLY A 110 7.12 4.10 15.56
CA GLY A 110 8.51 3.89 15.15
C GLY A 110 8.89 2.41 15.06
N PHE A 111 9.98 2.05 15.74
CA PHE A 111 10.48 0.67 15.83
C PHE A 111 9.92 -0.10 17.05
N SER A 112 8.95 0.48 17.77
CA SER A 112 8.37 -0.16 18.94
C SER A 112 7.39 -1.28 18.54
N HIS A 113 7.31 -2.30 19.39
CA HIS A 113 6.41 -3.44 19.26
C HIS A 113 5.36 -3.45 20.39
N GLN A 114 4.36 -4.33 20.26
CA GLN A 114 3.43 -4.59 21.36
C GLN A 114 4.19 -5.09 22.59
N LYS A 115 3.87 -4.51 23.76
CA LYS A 115 4.47 -4.91 25.04
C LYS A 115 3.90 -6.22 25.56
N ASP A 116 2.62 -6.46 25.29
CA ASP A 116 1.94 -7.69 25.64
C ASP A 116 1.88 -8.61 24.42
N SER A 117 2.66 -9.69 24.47
CA SER A 117 2.76 -10.68 23.38
C SER A 117 1.51 -11.55 23.23
N SER A 118 0.57 -11.49 24.18
CA SER A 118 -0.71 -12.21 24.10
C SER A 118 -1.75 -11.50 23.23
N LEU A 119 -1.61 -10.18 23.05
CA LEU A 119 -2.51 -9.39 22.22
C LEU A 119 -2.45 -9.85 20.77
N TYR A 120 -3.63 -9.88 20.13
CA TYR A 120 -3.82 -10.17 18.71
C TYR A 120 -3.37 -11.56 18.23
N LYS A 121 -3.13 -12.52 19.15
CA LYS A 121 -2.78 -13.90 18.77
C LYS A 121 -3.84 -14.57 17.89
N TYR A 122 -5.11 -14.27 18.10
CA TYR A 122 -6.20 -14.83 17.30
C TYR A 122 -6.15 -14.27 15.86
N GLU A 123 -6.07 -12.96 15.72
CA GLU A 123 -5.93 -12.26 14.45
C GLU A 123 -4.70 -12.74 13.68
N ALA A 124 -3.56 -12.85 14.35
CA ALA A 124 -2.32 -13.34 13.78
C ALA A 124 -2.45 -14.77 13.24
N LYS A 125 -3.08 -15.68 13.99
CA LYS A 125 -3.36 -17.06 13.54
C LYS A 125 -4.30 -17.08 12.34
N ASN A 126 -5.34 -16.26 12.36
CA ASN A 126 -6.31 -16.21 11.26
C ASN A 126 -5.66 -15.78 9.93
N ILE A 127 -4.84 -14.72 9.96
CA ILE A 127 -4.08 -14.27 8.78
C ILE A 127 -3.10 -15.36 8.34
N ASN A 128 -2.35 -15.95 9.27
CA ASN A 128 -1.37 -16.99 8.96
C ASN A 128 -2.02 -18.20 8.27
N ASN A 129 -3.12 -18.72 8.82
CA ASN A 129 -3.81 -19.90 8.30
C ASN A 129 -4.30 -19.73 6.84
N LYS A 130 -4.64 -18.51 6.43
CA LYS A 130 -5.11 -18.23 5.06
C LYS A 130 -4.01 -18.40 4.00
N HIS A 131 -2.74 -18.22 4.36
CA HIS A 131 -1.62 -18.17 3.40
C HIS A 131 -0.58 -19.26 3.59
N ARG A 132 -0.47 -19.81 4.81
CA ARG A 132 0.59 -20.75 5.23
C ARG A 132 0.77 -21.92 4.27
N ASP A 133 -0.32 -22.50 3.77
CA ASP A 133 -0.25 -23.72 2.96
C ASP A 133 0.52 -23.54 1.64
N LYS A 134 0.57 -22.31 1.12
CA LYS A 134 1.30 -21.94 -0.10
C LYS A 134 2.77 -21.60 0.15
N ILE A 135 3.21 -21.51 1.40
CA ILE A 135 4.56 -21.11 1.79
C ILE A 135 5.28 -22.33 2.39
N LYS A 136 6.41 -22.70 1.80
CA LYS A 136 7.18 -23.91 2.21
C LYS A 136 8.56 -23.58 2.80
N ASP A 137 9.08 -22.41 2.50
CA ASP A 137 10.39 -21.97 2.98
C ASP A 137 10.35 -21.70 4.49
N ALA A 138 11.31 -22.24 5.24
CA ALA A 138 11.29 -22.19 6.70
C ALA A 138 11.47 -20.77 7.24
N GLU A 139 12.28 -19.94 6.57
CA GLU A 139 12.46 -18.53 6.96
C GLU A 139 11.20 -17.72 6.67
N ASP A 140 10.56 -17.96 5.52
CA ASP A 140 9.29 -17.29 5.18
C ASP A 140 8.18 -17.70 6.16
N LEU A 141 8.09 -18.97 6.53
CA LEU A 141 7.15 -19.46 7.55
C LEU A 141 7.41 -18.85 8.93
N LYS A 142 8.68 -18.69 9.31
CA LYS A 142 9.06 -18.00 10.53
C LYS A 142 8.65 -16.53 10.49
N LEU A 143 8.90 -15.84 9.37
CA LEU A 143 8.60 -14.42 9.19
C LEU A 143 7.11 -14.12 9.39
N ILE A 144 6.23 -15.01 8.93
CA ILE A 144 4.78 -14.87 9.07
C ILE A 144 4.22 -15.56 10.31
N SER A 145 5.05 -16.07 11.22
CA SER A 145 4.57 -16.86 12.36
C SER A 145 3.65 -16.02 13.27
N PRO A 146 2.63 -16.63 13.90
CA PRO A 146 1.71 -15.89 14.76
C PRO A 146 2.40 -15.07 15.85
N GLU A 147 3.56 -15.51 16.36
CA GLU A 147 4.35 -14.80 17.37
C GLU A 147 4.98 -13.51 16.85
N ILE A 148 5.56 -13.54 15.64
CA ILE A 148 6.13 -12.33 15.01
C ILE A 148 5.01 -11.38 14.62
N VAL A 149 3.93 -11.94 14.06
CA VAL A 149 2.80 -11.18 13.54
C VAL A 149 2.04 -10.48 14.66
N SER A 150 1.74 -11.16 15.76
CA SER A 150 1.01 -10.56 16.89
C SER A 150 1.78 -9.39 17.52
N GLY A 151 3.12 -9.48 17.60
CA GLY A 151 3.98 -8.41 18.09
C GLY A 151 4.03 -7.17 17.20
N GLN A 152 3.65 -7.28 15.93
CA GLN A 152 3.63 -6.17 14.96
C GLN A 152 2.22 -5.64 14.67
N LEU A 153 1.16 -6.36 15.04
CA LEU A 153 -0.21 -5.87 14.91
C LEU A 153 -0.50 -4.69 15.84
N ALA A 154 -1.40 -3.82 15.40
CA ALA A 154 -1.74 -2.55 16.01
C ALA A 154 -0.54 -1.62 16.26
N THR A 155 0.44 -1.60 15.35
CA THR A 155 1.61 -0.72 15.41
C THR A 155 1.65 0.20 14.20
N LEU A 156 1.98 1.47 14.42
CA LEU A 156 1.98 2.48 13.36
C LEU A 156 3.20 2.32 12.46
N GLY A 157 4.37 2.37 13.08
CA GLY A 157 5.66 2.44 12.41
C GLY A 157 6.33 3.78 12.34
N GLY A 158 7.39 3.84 11.55
CA GLY A 158 8.12 5.06 11.22
C GLY A 158 8.03 5.37 9.73
N GLY A 159 8.86 6.31 9.27
CA GLY A 159 8.77 6.83 7.90
C GLY A 159 7.63 7.84 7.78
N ASN A 160 6.85 7.74 6.71
CA ASN A 160 5.70 8.61 6.44
C ASN A 160 4.38 8.13 7.09
N HIS A 161 4.42 7.13 7.98
CA HIS A 161 3.23 6.63 8.66
C HIS A 161 2.72 7.61 9.73
N PHE A 162 1.42 7.85 9.75
CA PHE A 162 0.80 8.80 10.67
C PHE A 162 -0.59 8.36 11.14
N ILE A 163 -1.05 9.01 12.21
CA ILE A 163 -2.44 9.00 12.65
C ILE A 163 -2.90 10.46 12.73
N GLU A 164 -3.99 10.78 12.07
CA GLU A 164 -4.59 12.12 12.08
C GLU A 164 -6.05 12.08 12.50
N ILE A 165 -6.45 13.06 13.29
CA ILE A 165 -7.85 13.36 13.58
C ILE A 165 -8.20 14.61 12.79
N GLN A 166 -9.18 14.49 11.91
CA GLN A 166 -9.59 15.50 10.95
C GLN A 166 -11.08 15.80 11.11
N SER A 167 -11.57 16.86 10.49
CA SER A 167 -13.02 17.11 10.35
C SER A 167 -13.35 17.34 8.88
N ASP A 168 -14.50 16.84 8.44
CA ASP A 168 -15.02 17.15 7.10
C ASP A 168 -15.67 18.54 7.03
N GLU A 169 -16.16 18.92 5.84
CA GLU A 169 -16.80 20.21 5.59
C GLU A 169 -18.09 20.45 6.40
N ASN A 170 -18.66 19.38 6.97
CA ASN A 170 -19.83 19.45 7.85
C ASN A 170 -19.43 19.47 9.34
N GLY A 171 -18.14 19.53 9.64
CA GLY A 171 -17.61 19.51 10.99
C GLY A 171 -17.75 18.15 11.68
N ILE A 172 -17.87 17.05 10.94
CA ILE A 172 -17.89 15.69 11.50
C ILE A 172 -16.47 15.15 11.60
N VAL A 173 -16.15 14.50 12.71
CA VAL A 173 -14.80 14.00 12.99
C VAL A 173 -14.50 12.74 12.20
N TRP A 174 -13.28 12.69 11.65
CA TRP A 174 -12.68 11.53 11.01
C TRP A 174 -11.39 11.15 11.72
N ALA A 175 -11.14 9.84 11.84
CA ALA A 175 -9.85 9.28 12.22
C ALA A 175 -9.21 8.64 10.99
N MET A 176 -7.98 9.04 10.66
CA MET A 176 -7.21 8.51 9.54
C MET A 176 -5.92 7.87 10.03
N ILE A 177 -5.59 6.72 9.47
CA ILE A 177 -4.35 5.97 9.72
C ILE A 177 -3.65 5.75 8.38
N HIS A 178 -2.37 6.07 8.31
CA HIS A 178 -1.48 5.65 7.23
C HIS A 178 -0.44 4.66 7.78
N SER A 179 -0.51 3.40 7.34
CA SER A 179 0.43 2.34 7.74
C SER A 179 0.38 1.14 6.80
N GLY A 180 1.52 0.48 6.65
CA GLY A 180 1.69 -0.73 5.82
C GLY A 180 1.91 -2.03 6.58
N SER A 181 2.69 -2.91 5.96
CA SER A 181 2.92 -4.29 6.46
C SER A 181 4.13 -4.40 7.37
N ARG A 182 4.61 -3.24 7.85
CA ARG A 182 5.71 -3.12 8.82
C ARG A 182 6.98 -3.79 8.28
N ASN A 183 7.82 -4.34 9.15
CA ASN A 183 9.08 -4.95 8.73
C ASN A 183 8.87 -6.29 7.98
N ILE A 184 7.65 -6.84 7.99
CA ILE A 184 7.32 -8.08 7.29
C ILE A 184 7.37 -7.84 5.78
N GLY A 185 6.62 -6.86 5.25
CA GLY A 185 6.63 -6.57 3.82
C GLY A 185 7.99 -6.13 3.30
N LYS A 186 8.75 -5.37 4.10
CA LYS A 186 10.13 -4.99 3.76
C LYS A 186 10.99 -6.23 3.51
N GLN A 187 11.01 -7.18 4.45
CA GLN A 187 11.81 -8.41 4.32
C GLN A 187 11.34 -9.29 3.16
N VAL A 188 10.02 -9.38 2.93
CA VAL A 188 9.47 -10.08 1.76
C VAL A 188 9.94 -9.43 0.47
N CYS A 189 9.82 -8.10 0.33
CA CYS A 189 10.24 -7.39 -0.86
C CYS A 189 11.75 -7.57 -1.12
N GLU A 190 12.59 -7.36 -0.11
CA GLU A 190 14.05 -7.48 -0.25
C GLU A 190 14.47 -8.90 -0.66
N LYS A 191 13.95 -9.93 0.02
CA LYS A 191 14.24 -11.34 -0.28
C LYS A 191 13.80 -11.72 -1.69
N TYR A 192 12.58 -11.37 -2.09
CA TYR A 192 12.03 -11.78 -3.37
C TYR A 192 12.50 -10.93 -4.54
N ASN A 193 12.91 -9.68 -4.30
CA ASN A 193 13.64 -8.89 -5.29
C ASN A 193 15.01 -9.53 -5.58
N GLN A 194 15.73 -10.02 -4.56
CA GLN A 194 16.98 -10.74 -4.79
C GLN A 194 16.76 -12.03 -5.58
N LYS A 195 15.75 -12.84 -5.20
CA LYS A 195 15.37 -14.05 -5.96
C LYS A 195 15.01 -13.71 -7.41
N ALA A 196 14.28 -12.63 -7.65
CA ALA A 196 13.95 -12.17 -9.00
C ALA A 196 15.22 -11.82 -9.79
N ARG A 197 16.16 -11.08 -9.20
CA ARG A 197 17.45 -10.75 -9.85
C ARG A 197 18.24 -12.00 -10.20
N ASP A 198 18.33 -12.96 -9.28
CA ASP A 198 19.05 -14.22 -9.50
C ASP A 198 18.42 -15.05 -10.63
N LEU A 199 17.08 -15.13 -10.65
CA LEU A 199 16.35 -15.86 -11.67
C LEU A 199 16.49 -15.21 -13.06
N ASN A 200 16.39 -13.89 -13.14
CA ASN A 200 16.58 -13.15 -14.39
C ASN A 200 18.02 -13.29 -14.91
N ALA A 201 19.01 -13.27 -14.03
CA ALA A 201 20.41 -13.50 -14.38
C ALA A 201 20.63 -14.94 -14.88
N LYS A 202 20.05 -15.94 -14.20
CA LYS A 202 20.10 -17.36 -14.61
C LYS A 202 19.56 -17.58 -16.02
N TYR A 203 18.47 -16.89 -16.39
CA TYR A 203 17.88 -16.96 -17.73
C TYR A 203 18.45 -15.93 -18.72
N SER A 204 19.50 -15.20 -18.35
CA SER A 204 20.14 -14.16 -19.19
C SER A 204 19.15 -13.10 -19.72
N VAL A 205 18.13 -12.77 -18.92
CA VAL A 205 17.14 -11.75 -19.26
C VAL A 205 17.81 -10.38 -19.25
N LYS A 206 17.74 -9.67 -20.37
CA LYS A 206 18.26 -8.31 -20.50
C LYS A 206 17.21 -7.30 -20.05
N LEU A 207 17.42 -6.73 -18.87
CA LEU A 207 16.57 -5.67 -18.33
C LEU A 207 17.27 -4.30 -18.40
N PRO A 208 16.52 -3.21 -18.63
CA PRO A 208 17.06 -1.85 -18.59
C PRO A 208 17.66 -1.47 -17.23
N SER A 209 17.12 -2.04 -16.16
CA SER A 209 17.63 -1.91 -14.79
C SER A 209 17.41 -3.20 -14.02
N LYS A 210 18.34 -3.54 -13.11
CA LYS A 210 18.19 -4.66 -12.19
C LYS A 210 17.04 -4.48 -11.19
N ASP A 211 16.55 -3.26 -11.02
CA ASP A 211 15.40 -2.96 -10.16
C ASP A 211 14.06 -3.31 -10.81
N LEU A 212 14.07 -3.69 -12.10
CA LEU A 212 12.89 -4.18 -12.82
C LEU A 212 12.83 -5.71 -12.85
N ALA A 213 13.66 -6.40 -12.05
CA ALA A 213 13.65 -7.86 -12.02
C ALA A 213 12.26 -8.40 -11.62
N PHE A 214 11.87 -9.52 -12.23
CA PHE A 214 10.54 -10.10 -12.06
C PHE A 214 10.58 -11.60 -11.81
N LEU A 215 9.50 -12.11 -11.24
CA LEU A 215 9.23 -13.52 -11.02
C LEU A 215 8.24 -13.95 -12.11
N PRO A 216 8.62 -14.87 -13.01
CA PRO A 216 7.70 -15.42 -14.01
C PRO A 216 6.63 -16.30 -13.36
N GLU A 217 5.40 -16.20 -13.86
CA GLU A 217 4.28 -17.04 -13.48
C GLU A 217 4.62 -18.53 -13.69
N GLY A 218 4.09 -19.39 -12.82
CA GLY A 218 4.40 -20.83 -12.80
C GLY A 218 5.72 -21.22 -12.11
N THR A 219 6.54 -20.25 -11.68
CA THR A 219 7.72 -20.53 -10.83
C THR A 219 7.34 -20.65 -9.36
N LYS A 220 8.12 -21.42 -8.59
CA LYS A 220 7.91 -21.55 -7.14
C LYS A 220 8.06 -20.20 -6.43
N GLU A 221 9.00 -19.38 -6.89
CA GLU A 221 9.26 -18.05 -6.36
C GLU A 221 8.08 -17.12 -6.58
N PHE A 222 7.44 -17.17 -7.76
CA PHE A 222 6.22 -16.42 -8.05
C PHE A 222 5.08 -16.80 -7.10
N GLU A 223 4.76 -18.09 -6.98
CA GLU A 223 3.66 -18.56 -6.13
C GLU A 223 3.88 -18.20 -4.65
N THR A 224 5.13 -18.35 -4.18
CA THR A 224 5.47 -18.03 -2.79
C THR A 224 5.44 -16.52 -2.54
N TYR A 225 5.96 -15.71 -3.47
CA TYR A 225 5.89 -14.24 -3.37
C TYR A 225 4.44 -13.76 -3.35
N LEU A 226 3.60 -14.29 -4.25
CA LEU A 226 2.20 -13.92 -4.33
C LEU A 226 1.46 -14.26 -3.03
N ALA A 227 1.73 -15.42 -2.42
CA ALA A 227 1.18 -15.79 -1.11
C ALA A 227 1.65 -14.82 0.00
N LEU A 228 2.95 -14.47 0.02
CA LEU A 228 3.51 -13.56 1.02
C LEU A 228 3.04 -12.11 0.82
N MET A 229 2.87 -11.64 -0.41
CA MET A 229 2.34 -10.32 -0.72
C MET A 229 0.87 -10.23 -0.28
N ASN A 230 0.06 -11.26 -0.58
CA ASN A 230 -1.33 -11.31 -0.11
C ASN A 230 -1.43 -11.44 1.42
N PHE A 231 -0.50 -12.15 2.06
CA PHE A 231 -0.34 -12.13 3.50
C PHE A 231 -0.10 -10.71 4.02
N CYS A 232 0.79 -9.95 3.37
CA CYS A 232 1.05 -8.55 3.74
C CYS A 232 -0.19 -7.68 3.57
N VAL A 233 -0.99 -7.88 2.52
CA VAL A 233 -2.28 -7.18 2.31
C VAL A 233 -3.23 -7.42 3.49
N ASP A 234 -3.49 -8.68 3.83
CA ASP A 234 -4.39 -9.03 4.94
C ASP A 234 -3.84 -8.55 6.29
N PHE A 235 -2.53 -8.66 6.50
CA PHE A 235 -1.87 -8.15 7.70
C PHE A 235 -2.01 -6.63 7.82
N SER A 236 -1.75 -5.87 6.76
CA SER A 236 -1.87 -4.41 6.78
C SER A 236 -3.29 -3.94 7.04
N TYR A 237 -4.29 -4.60 6.45
CA TYR A 237 -5.68 -4.34 6.77
C TYR A 237 -5.96 -4.56 8.25
N MET A 238 -5.59 -5.72 8.78
CA MET A 238 -5.82 -6.05 10.20
C MET A 238 -5.04 -5.13 11.14
N ASN A 239 -3.83 -4.72 10.78
CA ASN A 239 -3.03 -3.78 11.54
C ASN A 239 -3.77 -2.44 11.70
N ARG A 240 -4.33 -1.92 10.60
CA ARG A 240 -5.14 -0.70 10.62
C ARG A 240 -6.46 -0.87 11.38
N GLU A 241 -7.15 -2.00 11.22
CA GLU A 241 -8.36 -2.30 11.99
C GLU A 241 -8.08 -2.30 13.50
N CYS A 242 -7.02 -2.98 13.94
CA CYS A 242 -6.67 -3.04 15.36
C CYS A 242 -6.23 -1.68 15.90
N MET A 243 -5.47 -0.88 15.13
CA MET A 243 -5.17 0.50 15.50
C MET A 243 -6.43 1.36 15.60
N MET A 244 -7.36 1.24 14.65
CA MET A 244 -8.61 2.00 14.68
C MET A 244 -9.46 1.67 15.91
N LYS A 245 -9.50 0.41 16.34
CA LYS A 245 -10.11 0.03 17.63
C LYS A 245 -9.47 0.74 18.82
N ARG A 246 -8.14 0.91 18.83
CA ARG A 246 -7.43 1.66 19.88
C ARG A 246 -7.68 3.16 19.82
N ILE A 247 -7.88 3.71 18.62
CA ILE A 247 -8.31 5.10 18.46
C ILE A 247 -9.72 5.28 19.05
N LEU A 248 -10.67 4.40 18.72
CA LEU A 248 -12.02 4.45 19.30
C LEU A 248 -11.99 4.29 20.84
N GLU A 249 -11.13 3.40 21.36
CA GLU A 249 -10.88 3.28 22.82
C GLU A 249 -10.44 4.63 23.41
N ALA A 250 -9.49 5.32 22.77
CA ALA A 250 -9.02 6.62 23.22
C ALA A 250 -10.12 7.70 23.18
N PHE A 251 -10.95 7.72 22.13
CA PHE A 251 -12.10 8.63 22.07
C PHE A 251 -13.09 8.35 23.18
N ASN A 252 -13.47 7.08 23.38
CA ASN A 252 -14.45 6.69 24.40
C ASN A 252 -13.95 6.98 25.82
N ASP A 253 -12.66 6.72 26.09
CA ASP A 253 -12.01 7.00 27.36
C ASP A 253 -12.07 8.50 27.74
N ILE A 254 -11.87 9.40 26.77
CA ILE A 254 -11.78 10.85 27.02
C ILE A 254 -13.14 11.54 26.93
N THR A 255 -13.94 11.20 25.92
CA THR A 255 -15.26 11.83 25.70
C THR A 255 -16.35 11.27 26.61
N LYS A 256 -16.13 10.08 27.19
CA LYS A 256 -17.14 9.30 27.93
C LYS A 256 -18.39 8.98 27.11
N LYS A 257 -18.27 9.01 25.78
CA LYS A 257 -19.28 8.57 24.83
C LYS A 257 -18.87 7.21 24.26
N ASN A 258 -19.84 6.42 23.81
CA ASN A 258 -19.58 5.22 23.04
C ASN A 258 -19.77 5.56 21.55
N LEU A 259 -18.71 6.05 20.91
CA LEU A 259 -18.79 6.52 19.54
C LEU A 259 -18.96 5.36 18.57
N ASN A 260 -19.78 5.58 17.54
CA ASN A 260 -20.01 4.64 16.45
C ASN A 260 -19.23 5.05 15.20
N VAL A 261 -18.88 4.04 14.40
CA VAL A 261 -18.34 4.22 13.06
C VAL A 261 -19.48 4.41 12.07
N VAL A 262 -19.61 5.61 11.51
CA VAL A 262 -20.62 5.95 10.50
C VAL A 262 -20.23 5.36 9.15
N SER A 263 -18.97 5.50 8.77
CA SER A 263 -18.44 4.93 7.52
C SER A 263 -16.95 4.62 7.67
N LYS A 264 -16.48 3.62 6.93
CA LYS A 264 -15.08 3.20 6.90
C LYS A 264 -14.63 3.03 5.47
N ILE A 265 -13.48 3.61 5.14
CA ILE A 265 -12.80 3.45 3.86
C ILE A 265 -11.41 2.90 4.16
N ASN A 266 -11.01 1.86 3.44
CA ASN A 266 -9.68 1.28 3.54
C ASN A 266 -9.13 1.05 2.13
N ILE A 267 -7.90 1.52 1.90
CA ILE A 267 -7.19 1.34 0.64
C ILE A 267 -5.78 0.80 0.87
N HIS A 268 -5.25 0.12 -0.13
CA HIS A 268 -3.82 -0.16 -0.28
C HIS A 268 -3.30 0.62 -1.49
N HIS A 269 -2.03 1.02 -1.46
CA HIS A 269 -1.39 1.74 -2.56
C HIS A 269 -0.06 1.14 -3.03
N ASN A 270 0.37 0.02 -2.45
CA ASN A 270 1.56 -0.74 -2.88
C ASN A 270 1.21 -2.23 -2.97
N TYR A 271 0.80 -2.73 -4.13
CA TYR A 271 0.49 -4.15 -4.33
C TYR A 271 0.41 -4.51 -5.82
N ALA A 272 0.38 -5.80 -6.11
CA ALA A 272 -0.02 -6.31 -7.42
C ALA A 272 -1.30 -7.13 -7.33
N SER A 273 -2.13 -7.10 -8.36
CA SER A 273 -3.37 -7.89 -8.45
C SER A 273 -3.61 -8.37 -9.87
N LEU A 274 -4.20 -9.57 -10.00
CA LEU A 274 -4.62 -10.10 -11.29
C LEU A 274 -5.94 -9.45 -11.69
N GLU A 275 -5.95 -8.72 -12.80
CA GLU A 275 -7.08 -7.95 -13.29
C GLU A 275 -7.27 -8.15 -14.79
N GLU A 276 -8.45 -7.81 -15.30
CA GLU A 276 -8.73 -7.81 -16.73
C GLU A 276 -8.72 -6.37 -17.27
N HIS A 277 -7.77 -6.09 -18.16
CA HIS A 277 -7.63 -4.80 -18.84
C HIS A 277 -7.36 -5.02 -20.31
N PHE A 278 -8.00 -4.24 -21.18
CA PHE A 278 -7.83 -4.30 -22.64
C PHE A 278 -7.95 -5.74 -23.21
N GLY A 279 -8.86 -6.54 -22.65
CA GLY A 279 -9.14 -7.92 -23.09
C GLY A 279 -8.08 -8.95 -22.69
N ARG A 280 -7.18 -8.64 -21.75
CA ARG A 280 -6.18 -9.58 -21.23
C ARG A 280 -6.21 -9.64 -19.70
N LYS A 281 -5.95 -10.82 -19.15
CA LYS A 281 -5.65 -10.99 -17.73
C LYS A 281 -4.19 -10.64 -17.48
N VAL A 282 -3.96 -9.66 -16.61
CA VAL A 282 -2.64 -9.08 -16.36
C VAL A 282 -2.44 -8.77 -14.88
N TRP A 283 -1.18 -8.80 -14.44
CA TRP A 283 -0.79 -8.43 -13.09
C TRP A 283 -0.57 -6.92 -13.00
N VAL A 284 -1.58 -6.19 -12.52
CA VAL A 284 -1.51 -4.75 -12.32
C VAL A 284 -0.74 -4.45 -11.06
N HIS A 285 0.40 -3.78 -11.22
CA HIS A 285 1.25 -3.29 -10.14
C HIS A 285 0.90 -1.83 -9.88
N ARG A 286 0.56 -1.52 -8.63
CA ARG A 286 0.35 -0.17 -8.14
C ARG A 286 1.41 0.14 -7.10
N LYS A 287 2.20 1.20 -7.32
CA LYS A 287 3.21 1.68 -6.37
C LYS A 287 2.99 3.15 -6.11
N GLY A 288 2.47 3.47 -4.93
CA GLY A 288 1.90 4.77 -4.67
C GLY A 288 0.71 5.06 -5.59
N ALA A 289 -0.18 4.09 -5.78
CA ALA A 289 -1.41 4.31 -6.53
C ALA A 289 -2.54 3.44 -5.99
N ILE A 290 -3.77 3.93 -6.01
CA ILE A 290 -4.93 3.25 -5.42
C ILE A 290 -5.80 2.64 -6.51
N ASN A 291 -6.60 1.62 -6.15
CA ASN A 291 -7.70 1.20 -7.03
C ASN A 291 -8.73 2.33 -7.12
N ALA A 292 -9.11 2.67 -8.34
CA ALA A 292 -10.09 3.69 -8.71
C ALA A 292 -11.08 3.14 -9.77
N ASP A 293 -11.38 1.84 -9.70
CA ASP A 293 -12.57 1.23 -10.30
C ASP A 293 -13.81 2.11 -10.05
N LYS A 294 -14.74 2.11 -11.01
CA LYS A 294 -15.92 2.98 -10.94
C LYS A 294 -16.72 2.69 -9.66
N GLY A 295 -16.93 3.71 -8.83
CA GLY A 295 -17.69 3.57 -7.58
C GLY A 295 -16.89 3.11 -6.37
N ILE A 296 -15.60 2.78 -6.52
CA ILE A 296 -14.73 2.43 -5.39
C ILE A 296 -14.28 3.70 -4.68
N MET A 297 -14.52 3.76 -3.37
CA MET A 297 -14.05 4.85 -2.52
C MET A 297 -12.54 4.79 -2.31
N GLY A 298 -11.90 5.95 -2.42
CA GLY A 298 -10.47 6.15 -2.23
C GLY A 298 -10.15 7.19 -1.14
N ILE A 299 -8.88 7.23 -0.75
CA ILE A 299 -8.33 8.24 0.17
C ILE A 299 -7.11 8.84 -0.51
N ILE A 300 -7.07 10.16 -0.63
CA ILE A 300 -5.91 10.93 -1.11
C ILE A 300 -5.51 11.90 0.01
N PRO A 301 -4.50 11.56 0.82
CA PRO A 301 -3.98 12.43 1.85
C PRO A 301 -3.20 13.59 1.23
N GLY A 302 -3.25 14.73 1.90
CA GLY A 302 -2.29 15.80 1.69
C GLY A 302 -0.92 15.47 2.30
N SER A 303 -0.13 16.50 2.59
CA SER A 303 0.94 16.43 3.57
C SER A 303 0.39 16.56 5.00
N MET A 304 1.19 16.19 6.01
CA MET A 304 0.79 16.26 7.42
C MET A 304 0.29 17.67 7.78
N GLY A 305 -0.97 17.75 8.24
CA GLY A 305 -1.62 19.02 8.58
C GLY A 305 -2.23 19.80 7.41
N THR A 306 -2.25 19.24 6.19
CA THR A 306 -3.02 19.78 5.06
C THR A 306 -4.30 18.98 4.82
N CYS A 307 -5.11 19.39 3.84
CA CYS A 307 -6.38 18.72 3.55
C CYS A 307 -6.15 17.31 2.98
N SER A 308 -6.96 16.35 3.43
CA SER A 308 -7.12 15.04 2.82
C SER A 308 -8.46 14.95 2.10
N TYR A 309 -8.55 14.08 1.11
CA TYR A 309 -9.74 13.90 0.27
C TYR A 309 -10.24 12.47 0.31
N ILE A 310 -11.55 12.34 0.49
CA ILE A 310 -12.28 11.12 0.19
C ILE A 310 -12.78 11.23 -1.26
N VAL A 311 -12.44 10.25 -2.10
CA VAL A 311 -12.73 10.28 -3.53
C VAL A 311 -13.49 9.05 -3.98
N GLU A 312 -14.09 9.10 -5.15
CA GLU A 312 -14.74 7.95 -5.80
C GLU A 312 -14.07 7.69 -7.16
N GLY A 313 -13.75 6.43 -7.43
CA GLY A 313 -13.11 6.02 -8.67
C GLY A 313 -13.98 6.27 -9.89
N ARG A 314 -13.35 6.76 -10.97
CA ARG A 314 -14.01 6.99 -12.28
C ARG A 314 -13.93 5.78 -13.21
N GLY A 315 -13.11 4.78 -12.90
CA GLY A 315 -12.88 3.60 -13.75
C GLY A 315 -12.14 3.95 -15.05
N CYS A 316 -11.14 4.82 -15.01
CA CYS A 316 -10.39 5.21 -16.20
C CYS A 316 -9.51 4.04 -16.70
N GLU A 317 -9.85 3.47 -17.85
CA GLU A 317 -9.09 2.35 -18.45
C GLU A 317 -7.62 2.72 -18.71
N ASP A 318 -7.34 3.96 -19.15
CA ASP A 318 -5.98 4.44 -19.42
C ASP A 318 -5.09 4.56 -18.18
N SER A 319 -5.65 4.49 -16.97
CA SER A 319 -4.87 4.43 -15.73
C SER A 319 -4.87 3.03 -15.11
N PHE A 320 -5.29 2.01 -15.85
CA PHE A 320 -5.63 0.69 -15.30
C PHE A 320 -6.58 0.82 -14.11
N LYS A 321 -7.57 1.72 -14.24
CA LYS A 321 -8.55 2.08 -13.21
C LYS A 321 -7.88 2.43 -11.88
N SER A 322 -6.83 3.25 -11.94
CA SER A 322 -6.06 3.67 -10.77
C SER A 322 -6.04 5.19 -10.61
N SER A 323 -5.72 5.65 -9.40
CA SER A 323 -5.57 7.07 -9.05
C SER A 323 -4.35 7.29 -8.16
N SER A 324 -3.96 8.55 -7.96
CA SER A 324 -2.96 8.96 -6.98
C SER A 324 -3.28 8.46 -5.58
N HIS A 325 -2.23 8.36 -4.75
CA HIS A 325 -2.30 7.89 -3.38
C HIS A 325 -1.97 8.97 -2.36
N GLY A 326 -1.60 10.17 -2.80
CA GLY A 326 -1.26 11.30 -1.96
C GLY A 326 -1.01 12.58 -2.77
N ALA A 327 -0.43 13.57 -2.10
CA ALA A 327 -0.08 14.86 -2.71
C ALA A 327 1.22 14.87 -3.51
N GLY A 328 2.09 13.86 -3.34
CA GLY A 328 3.35 13.72 -4.09
C GLY A 328 4.45 14.64 -3.62
#